data_AF-N9JZ87-F1
#
_entry.id   AF-N9JZ87-F1
#
_cell.length_a   1.000
_cell.length_b   1.000
_cell.length_c   1.000
_cell.angle_alpha   90.00
_cell.angle_beta   90.00
_cell.angle_gamma   90.00
#
_symmetry.space_group_name_H-M   'P 1'
#
loop_
_entity.id
_entity.type
_entity.pdbx_description
1 polymer ?
#
loop_
_entity_poly.entity_id
_entity_poly.type
_entity_poly.pdbx_seq_one_letter_code
_entity_poly.pdbx_strand_id
1 'polypeptide(L)'
;MVQEAIHTREHMYFNRFNQINEIHMAELEQKTEEAIQFLSQWVSNISSKCGISTQESDLLITVALEHCTATIAAKFLKFKKFNELIQDPEISRFWVWHAIEEIEHKSIAFELLEKISKDSYKFNFIRCITYVFSLTGLSLCYGYCLMNLLVKDNKINYLNALNDIYQYSLSPSKGILFASFSDFFAFLKPNFHPNEIDHEELLAIWKEKIKLDVSDLT
;
A
#
# COMPACT_ATOMS: atom_id res chain seq x y z
N MET A 1 -2.01 7.12 -15.18
CA MET A 1 -1.78 5.93 -16.03
C MET A 1 -3.11 5.21 -16.19
N VAL A 2 -3.34 4.49 -17.30
CA VAL A 2 -4.60 3.75 -17.53
C VAL A 2 -4.82 2.69 -16.44
N GLN A 3 -3.75 2.02 -16.02
CA GLN A 3 -3.74 1.03 -14.95
C GLN A 3 -4.31 1.59 -13.62
N GLU A 4 -3.77 2.70 -13.13
CA GLU A 4 -4.25 3.33 -11.88
C GLU A 4 -5.72 3.80 -11.94
N ALA A 5 -6.20 4.18 -13.12
CA ALA A 5 -7.61 4.54 -13.29
C ALA A 5 -8.53 3.31 -13.20
N ILE A 6 -8.09 2.16 -13.72
CA ILE A 6 -8.78 0.87 -13.56
C ILE A 6 -8.74 0.44 -12.10
N HIS A 7 -7.57 0.51 -11.46
CA HIS A 7 -7.35 0.26 -10.05
C HIS A 7 -8.34 1.03 -9.15
N THR A 8 -8.41 2.35 -9.32
CA THR A 8 -9.38 3.20 -8.58
C THR A 8 -10.82 2.76 -8.84
N ARG A 9 -11.19 2.46 -10.08
CA ARG A 9 -12.54 2.03 -10.45
C ARG A 9 -12.94 0.73 -9.77
N GLU A 10 -12.04 -0.25 -9.71
CA GLU A 10 -12.32 -1.55 -9.07
C GLU A 10 -12.48 -1.42 -7.55
N HIS A 11 -11.73 -0.52 -6.89
CA HIS A 11 -12.00 -0.17 -5.48
C HIS A 11 -13.40 0.39 -5.27
N MET A 12 -13.86 1.28 -6.15
CA MET A 12 -15.24 1.80 -6.08
C MET A 12 -16.28 0.70 -6.27
N TYR A 13 -16.04 -0.27 -7.15
CA TYR A 13 -16.92 -1.43 -7.31
C TYR A 13 -16.91 -2.32 -6.07
N PHE A 14 -15.74 -2.61 -5.51
CA PHE A 14 -15.58 -3.39 -4.29
C PHE A 14 -16.33 -2.76 -3.10
N ASN A 15 -16.22 -1.45 -2.91
CA ASN A 15 -16.90 -0.72 -1.83
C ASN A 15 -18.42 -0.81 -1.96
N ARG A 16 -18.95 -0.65 -3.19
CA ARG A 16 -20.39 -0.81 -3.48
C ARG A 16 -20.86 -2.25 -3.25
N PHE A 17 -20.08 -3.24 -3.68
CA PHE A 17 -20.42 -4.66 -3.52
C PHE A 17 -20.58 -5.06 -2.06
N ASN A 18 -19.70 -4.57 -1.18
CA ASN A 18 -19.76 -4.85 0.26
C ASN A 18 -20.83 -4.04 1.01
N GLN A 19 -21.70 -3.32 0.30
CA GLN A 19 -22.76 -2.49 0.87
C GLN A 19 -22.28 -1.53 1.95
N ILE A 20 -21.02 -1.10 1.86
CA ILE A 20 -20.51 -0.08 2.78
C ILE A 20 -21.30 1.18 2.45
N ASN A 21 -21.96 1.75 3.46
CA ASN A 21 -22.82 2.91 3.31
C ASN A 21 -22.07 4.01 2.53
N GLU A 22 -22.61 4.45 1.39
CA GLU A 22 -21.95 5.41 0.48
C GLU A 22 -21.53 6.70 1.19
N ILE A 23 -22.34 7.19 2.14
CA ILE A 23 -22.02 8.37 2.95
C ILE A 23 -20.82 8.10 3.84
N HIS A 24 -20.73 6.90 4.43
CA HIS A 24 -19.59 6.54 5.25
C HIS A 24 -18.31 6.34 4.43
N MET A 25 -18.42 5.74 3.25
CA MET A 25 -17.27 5.61 2.35
C MET A 25 -16.74 6.98 1.94
N ALA A 26 -17.64 7.92 1.60
CA ALA A 26 -17.25 9.29 1.29
C ALA A 26 -16.53 9.98 2.48
N GLU A 27 -16.95 9.74 3.72
CA GLU A 27 -16.25 10.24 4.92
C GLU A 27 -14.82 9.67 5.04
N LEU A 28 -14.65 8.36 4.81
CA LEU A 28 -13.34 7.70 4.88
C LEU A 28 -12.42 8.10 3.73
N GLU A 29 -12.96 8.23 2.52
CA GLU A 29 -12.26 8.73 1.33
C GLU A 29 -11.79 10.16 1.57
N GLN A 30 -12.67 11.05 2.06
CA GLN A 30 -12.31 12.43 2.40
C GLN A 30 -11.18 12.48 3.45
N LYS A 31 -11.24 11.64 4.49
CA LYS A 31 -10.19 11.57 5.51
C LYS A 31 -8.86 11.07 4.95
N THR A 32 -8.91 10.16 4.00
CA THR A 32 -7.73 9.66 3.28
C THR A 32 -7.13 10.76 2.40
N GLU A 33 -7.96 11.50 1.66
CA GLU A 33 -7.54 12.66 0.86
C GLU A 33 -6.90 13.75 1.74
N GLU A 34 -7.51 14.09 2.88
CA GLU A 34 -6.94 15.05 3.83
C GLU A 34 -5.56 14.60 4.33
N ALA A 35 -5.38 13.31 4.61
CA ALA A 35 -4.10 12.74 5.05
C ALA A 35 -3.02 12.81 3.94
N ILE A 36 -3.40 12.51 2.69
CA ILE A 36 -2.49 12.61 1.54
C ILE A 36 -2.11 14.07 1.27
N GLN A 37 -3.06 14.99 1.34
CA GLN A 37 -2.80 16.43 1.17
C GLN A 37 -1.85 16.95 2.26
N PHE A 38 -2.08 16.55 3.51
CA PHE A 38 -1.17 16.88 4.60
C PHE A 38 0.24 16.35 4.36
N LEU A 39 0.37 15.09 3.95
CA LEU A 39 1.65 14.47 3.60
C LEU A 39 2.35 15.22 2.45
N SER A 40 1.63 15.52 1.37
CA SER A 40 2.15 16.27 0.21
C SER A 40 2.65 17.65 0.60
N GLN A 41 1.86 18.41 1.35
CA GLN A 41 2.26 19.73 1.82
C GLN A 41 3.48 19.65 2.73
N TRP A 42 3.52 18.68 3.64
CA TRP A 42 4.63 18.49 4.57
C TRP A 42 5.94 18.12 3.85
N VAL A 43 5.88 17.13 2.94
CA VAL A 43 7.04 16.70 2.15
C VAL A 43 7.53 17.85 1.27
N SER A 44 6.64 18.52 0.53
CA SER A 44 6.98 19.67 -0.32
C SER A 44 7.66 20.80 0.47
N ASN A 45 7.20 21.09 1.70
CA ASN A 45 7.80 22.12 2.56
C ASN A 45 9.23 21.78 3.01
N ILE A 46 9.59 20.51 3.10
CA ILE A 46 10.92 20.06 3.54
C ILE A 46 11.84 19.85 2.35
N SER A 47 11.34 19.19 1.30
CA SER A 47 12.07 18.89 0.08
C SER A 47 12.43 20.16 -0.69
N SER A 48 11.57 21.18 -0.70
CA SER A 48 11.85 22.49 -1.33
C SER A 48 13.07 23.19 -0.74
N LYS A 49 13.31 23.03 0.58
CA LYS A 49 14.53 23.54 1.25
C LYS A 49 15.80 22.81 0.78
N CYS A 50 15.64 21.63 0.21
CA CYS A 50 16.72 20.84 -0.39
C CYS A 50 16.84 21.03 -1.91
N GLY A 51 16.07 21.94 -2.51
CA GLY A 51 16.09 22.21 -3.96
C GLY A 51 15.29 21.19 -4.78
N ILE A 52 14.43 20.40 -4.15
CA ILE A 52 13.54 19.43 -4.80
C ILE A 52 12.24 20.16 -5.17
N SER A 53 11.81 19.99 -6.42
CA SER A 53 10.57 20.57 -6.94
C SER A 53 9.32 19.90 -6.35
N THR A 54 8.16 20.53 -6.53
CA THR A 54 6.89 19.93 -6.11
C THR A 54 6.61 18.63 -6.85
N GLN A 55 6.88 18.57 -8.15
CA GLN A 55 6.69 17.36 -8.96
C GLN A 55 7.59 16.19 -8.51
N GLU A 56 8.85 16.48 -8.17
CA GLU A 56 9.76 15.47 -7.61
C GLU A 56 9.29 15.01 -6.22
N SER A 57 8.69 15.91 -5.43
CA SER A 57 8.13 15.62 -4.11
C SER A 57 6.91 14.71 -4.20
N ASP A 58 6.01 14.98 -5.15
CA ASP A 58 4.85 14.14 -5.41
C ASP A 58 5.29 12.74 -5.86
N LEU A 59 6.29 12.66 -6.75
CA LEU A 59 6.84 11.36 -7.16
C LEU A 59 7.49 10.62 -5.98
N LEU A 60 8.23 11.31 -5.10
CA LEU A 60 8.79 10.71 -3.90
C LEU A 60 7.71 10.10 -2.99
N ILE A 61 6.55 10.76 -2.87
CA ILE A 61 5.40 10.25 -2.12
C ILE A 61 4.81 9.03 -2.82
N THR A 62 4.62 9.08 -4.14
CA THR A 62 4.15 7.92 -4.92
C THR A 62 5.08 6.74 -4.70
N VAL A 63 6.39 6.87 -4.90
CA VAL A 63 7.34 5.77 -4.68
C VAL A 63 7.30 5.24 -3.26
N ALA A 64 7.16 6.12 -2.27
CA ALA A 64 7.05 5.72 -0.87
C ALA A 64 5.77 4.92 -0.58
N LEU A 65 4.62 5.37 -1.07
CA LEU A 65 3.33 4.69 -0.88
C LEU A 65 3.30 3.36 -1.61
N GLU A 66 3.70 3.33 -2.88
CA GLU A 66 3.81 2.11 -3.71
C GLU A 66 4.75 1.07 -3.07
N HIS A 67 5.85 1.51 -2.45
CA HIS A 67 6.71 0.58 -1.73
C HIS A 67 6.02 -0.01 -0.48
N CYS A 68 5.26 0.80 0.25
CA CYS A 68 4.52 0.34 1.43
C CYS A 68 3.44 -0.68 1.04
N THR A 69 2.62 -0.35 0.06
CA THR A 69 1.51 -1.18 -0.42
C THR A 69 2.02 -2.46 -1.05
N ALA A 70 3.05 -2.42 -1.91
CA ALA A 70 3.69 -3.60 -2.48
C ALA A 70 4.27 -4.55 -1.42
N THR A 71 4.86 -4.00 -0.36
CA THR A 71 5.39 -4.81 0.75
C THR A 71 4.27 -5.56 1.48
N ILE A 72 3.14 -4.89 1.71
CA ILE A 72 1.94 -5.51 2.31
C ILE A 72 1.34 -6.55 1.35
N ALA A 73 1.18 -6.20 0.07
CA ALA A 73 0.66 -7.06 -0.98
C ALA A 73 1.47 -8.35 -1.14
N ALA A 74 2.80 -8.26 -1.13
CA ALA A 74 3.66 -9.44 -1.23
C ALA A 74 3.52 -10.38 -0.04
N LYS A 75 3.40 -9.87 1.20
CA LYS A 75 3.10 -10.74 2.35
C LYS A 75 1.69 -11.29 2.31
N PHE A 76 0.73 -10.49 1.87
CA PHE A 76 -0.64 -10.90 1.69
C PHE A 76 -0.74 -12.12 0.75
N LEU A 77 -0.08 -12.08 -0.40
CA LEU A 77 -0.01 -13.21 -1.34
C LEU A 77 0.76 -14.43 -0.78
N LYS A 78 1.68 -14.24 0.16
CA LYS A 78 2.40 -15.35 0.84
C LYS A 78 1.60 -15.94 2.01
N PHE A 79 0.57 -15.25 2.49
CA PHE A 79 -0.15 -15.62 3.70
C PHE A 79 -1.20 -16.70 3.41
N LYS A 80 -0.89 -17.97 3.72
CA LYS A 80 -1.77 -19.12 3.43
C LYS A 80 -3.20 -18.96 3.93
N LYS A 81 -3.37 -18.33 5.10
CA LYS A 81 -4.69 -18.10 5.72
C LYS A 81 -5.59 -17.16 4.93
N PHE A 82 -5.06 -16.38 3.99
CA PHE A 82 -5.88 -15.52 3.14
C PHE A 82 -6.98 -16.31 2.41
N ASN A 83 -6.61 -17.43 1.79
CA ASN A 83 -7.57 -18.29 1.08
C ASN A 83 -8.60 -18.94 2.02
N GLU A 84 -8.32 -19.00 3.32
CA GLU A 84 -9.24 -19.53 4.34
C GLU A 84 -10.22 -18.47 4.83
N LEU A 85 -9.78 -17.20 4.88
CA LEU A 85 -10.55 -16.07 5.41
C LEU A 85 -11.45 -15.42 4.35
N ILE A 86 -11.01 -15.33 3.09
CA ILE A 86 -11.83 -14.82 1.99
C ILE A 86 -12.42 -15.99 1.22
N GLN A 87 -13.69 -16.29 1.50
CA GLN A 87 -14.41 -17.42 0.91
C GLN A 87 -15.12 -17.05 -0.40
N ASP A 88 -15.43 -15.77 -0.60
CA ASP A 88 -16.05 -15.29 -1.84
C ASP A 88 -15.00 -15.26 -2.97
N PRO A 89 -15.21 -15.99 -4.08
CA PRO A 89 -14.23 -16.08 -5.16
C PRO A 89 -13.97 -14.75 -5.88
N GLU A 90 -14.98 -13.87 -6.00
CA GLU A 90 -14.84 -12.58 -6.69
C GLU A 90 -14.08 -11.59 -5.81
N ILE A 91 -14.37 -11.55 -4.51
CA ILE A 91 -13.58 -10.76 -3.55
C ILE A 91 -12.14 -11.25 -3.51
N SER A 92 -11.92 -12.57 -3.50
CA SER A 92 -10.58 -13.15 -3.52
C SER A 92 -9.81 -12.77 -4.78
N ARG A 93 -10.45 -12.88 -5.95
CA ARG A 93 -9.89 -12.49 -7.25
C ARG A 93 -9.49 -11.02 -7.28
N PHE A 94 -10.36 -10.12 -6.84
CA PHE A 94 -10.09 -8.68 -6.76
C PHE A 94 -8.84 -8.39 -5.93
N TRP A 95 -8.76 -8.90 -4.70
CA TRP A 95 -7.61 -8.62 -3.84
C TRP A 95 -6.31 -9.23 -4.35
N VAL A 96 -6.35 -10.40 -4.98
CA VAL A 96 -5.16 -11.00 -5.60
C VAL A 96 -4.69 -10.16 -6.78
N TRP A 97 -5.61 -9.73 -7.66
CA TRP A 97 -5.28 -8.85 -8.78
C TRP A 97 -4.68 -7.52 -8.30
N HIS A 98 -5.34 -6.85 -7.36
CA HIS A 98 -4.87 -5.60 -6.78
C HIS A 98 -3.48 -5.76 -6.13
N ALA A 99 -3.26 -6.85 -5.39
CA ALA A 99 -1.94 -7.13 -4.82
C ALA A 99 -0.85 -7.36 -5.88
N ILE A 100 -1.19 -7.92 -7.04
CA ILE A 100 -0.27 -8.06 -8.17
C ILE A 100 0.08 -6.67 -8.73
N GLU A 101 -0.92 -5.81 -8.97
CA GLU A 101 -0.69 -4.46 -9.51
C GLU A 101 0.23 -3.62 -8.62
N GLU A 102 -0.03 -3.62 -7.32
CA GLU A 102 0.78 -2.89 -6.32
C GLU A 102 2.25 -3.35 -6.35
N ILE A 103 2.50 -4.65 -6.50
CA ILE A 103 3.87 -5.18 -6.58
C ILE A 103 4.57 -4.71 -7.87
N GLU A 104 3.85 -4.56 -8.97
CA GLU A 104 4.39 -4.10 -10.26
C GLU A 104 4.61 -2.58 -10.27
N HIS A 105 3.71 -1.80 -9.67
CA HIS A 105 3.84 -0.35 -9.56
C HIS A 105 5.10 0.07 -8.80
N LYS A 106 5.47 -0.68 -7.75
CA LYS A 106 6.68 -0.46 -6.95
C LYS A 106 7.93 -0.20 -7.79
N SER A 107 8.21 -1.06 -8.77
CA SER A 107 9.40 -0.93 -9.62
C SER A 107 9.26 0.21 -10.61
N ILE A 108 8.09 0.36 -11.24
CA ILE A 108 7.84 1.41 -12.25
C ILE A 108 8.00 2.80 -11.64
N ALA A 109 7.43 3.03 -10.46
CA ALA A 109 7.50 4.32 -9.78
C ALA A 109 8.95 4.67 -9.38
N PHE A 110 9.71 3.69 -8.87
CA PHE A 110 11.10 3.89 -8.48
C PHE A 110 12.03 4.15 -9.67
N GLU A 111 11.88 3.43 -10.77
CA GLU A 111 12.68 3.65 -11.98
C GLU A 111 12.45 5.05 -12.59
N LEU A 112 11.22 5.57 -12.54
CA LEU A 112 10.93 6.94 -12.96
C LEU A 112 11.63 7.94 -12.04
N LEU A 113 11.63 7.68 -10.73
CA LEU A 113 12.27 8.51 -9.73
C LEU A 113 13.80 8.55 -9.91
N GLU A 114 14.44 7.42 -10.21
CA GLU A 114 15.88 7.37 -10.50
C GLU A 114 16.26 8.18 -11.74
N LYS A 115 15.42 8.17 -12.79
CA LYS A 115 15.69 8.91 -14.04
C LYS A 115 15.71 10.42 -13.86
N ILE A 116 14.95 10.96 -12.91
CA ILE A 116 14.83 12.42 -12.73
C ILE A 116 15.74 12.96 -11.62
N SER A 117 16.25 12.10 -10.73
CA SER A 117 16.97 12.50 -9.53
C SER A 117 18.48 12.66 -9.78
N LYS A 118 19.06 13.83 -9.45
CA LYS A 118 20.42 14.21 -9.87
C LYS A 118 21.51 14.20 -8.77
N ASP A 119 21.15 14.31 -7.49
CA ASP A 119 22.10 14.39 -6.35
C ASP A 119 21.86 13.23 -5.37
N SER A 120 22.72 12.22 -5.36
CA SER A 120 22.44 10.91 -4.73
C SER A 120 22.32 10.93 -3.20
N TYR A 121 22.96 11.86 -2.48
CA TYR A 121 22.96 11.83 -1.01
C TYR A 121 21.75 12.56 -0.41
N LYS A 122 21.51 13.81 -0.80
CA LYS A 122 20.34 14.59 -0.33
C LYS A 122 19.05 13.93 -0.77
N PHE A 123 19.04 13.45 -2.01
CA PHE A 123 17.91 12.73 -2.56
C PHE A 123 17.57 11.48 -1.74
N ASN A 124 18.58 10.63 -1.44
CA ASN A 124 18.36 9.46 -0.59
C ASN A 124 17.84 9.82 0.80
N PHE A 125 18.37 10.89 1.40
CA PHE A 125 17.90 11.34 2.70
C PHE A 125 16.42 11.75 2.67
N ILE A 126 16.01 12.55 1.68
CA ILE A 126 14.61 12.95 1.53
C ILE A 126 13.73 11.76 1.18
N ARG A 127 14.18 10.84 0.31
CA ARG A 127 13.48 9.59 0.00
C ARG A 127 13.18 8.77 1.25
N CYS A 128 14.17 8.58 2.12
CA CYS A 128 13.98 7.86 3.39
C CYS A 128 13.02 8.57 4.33
N ILE A 129 13.11 9.90 4.46
CA ILE A 129 12.18 10.69 5.29
C ILE A 129 10.76 10.58 4.74
N THR A 130 10.55 10.88 3.46
CA THR A 130 9.24 10.78 2.80
C THR A 130 8.63 9.42 3.02
N TYR A 131 9.44 8.36 2.91
CA TYR A 131 8.99 7.00 3.18
C TYR A 131 8.55 6.75 4.62
N VAL A 132 9.33 7.15 5.62
CA VAL A 132 8.94 6.99 7.03
C VAL A 132 7.63 7.72 7.33
N PHE A 133 7.45 8.93 6.79
CA PHE A 133 6.22 9.69 6.98
C PHE A 133 5.04 9.09 6.23
N SER A 134 5.26 8.58 5.01
CA SER A 134 4.22 7.88 4.23
C SER A 134 3.77 6.60 4.92
N LEU A 135 4.70 5.76 5.39
CA LEU A 135 4.41 4.55 6.14
C LEU A 135 3.64 4.85 7.45
N THR A 136 4.05 5.90 8.16
CA THR A 136 3.37 6.33 9.39
C THR A 136 1.96 6.84 9.09
N GLY A 137 1.81 7.70 8.10
CA GLY A 137 0.51 8.25 7.68
C GLY A 137 -0.45 7.16 7.22
N LEU A 138 0.03 6.24 6.37
CA LEU A 138 -0.74 5.07 5.93
C LEU A 138 -1.18 4.20 7.11
N SER A 139 -0.28 3.93 8.06
CA SER A 139 -0.59 3.12 9.25
C SER A 139 -1.66 3.77 10.13
N LEU A 140 -1.59 5.09 10.33
CA LEU A 140 -2.58 5.85 11.11
C LEU A 140 -3.93 5.92 10.40
N CYS A 141 -3.93 6.17 9.10
CA CYS A 141 -5.13 6.20 8.26
C CYS A 141 -5.83 4.83 8.27
N TYR A 142 -5.08 3.75 8.03
CA TYR A 142 -5.59 2.38 8.10
C TYR A 142 -6.19 2.07 9.48
N GLY A 143 -5.49 2.41 10.56
CA GLY A 143 -5.98 2.22 11.93
C GLY A 143 -7.28 2.98 12.19
N TYR A 144 -7.38 4.22 11.71
CA TYR A 144 -8.60 5.02 11.82
C TYR A 144 -9.78 4.40 11.05
N CYS A 145 -9.56 4.01 9.79
CA CYS A 145 -10.59 3.39 8.95
C CYS A 145 -11.08 2.06 9.55
N LEU A 146 -10.15 1.20 9.99
CA LEU A 146 -10.48 -0.07 10.63
C LEU A 146 -11.31 0.13 11.89
N MET A 147 -10.93 1.08 12.74
CA MET A 147 -11.68 1.37 13.96
C MET A 147 -13.08 1.90 13.66
N ASN A 148 -13.24 2.76 12.65
CA ASN A 148 -14.56 3.24 12.23
C ASN A 148 -15.47 2.10 11.78
N LEU A 149 -14.95 1.18 10.95
CA LEU A 149 -15.69 0.01 10.49
C LEU A 149 -16.09 -0.91 11.65
N LEU A 150 -15.17 -1.21 12.57
CA LEU A 150 -15.44 -2.04 13.74
C LEU A 150 -16.52 -1.45 14.67
N VAL A 151 -16.49 -0.13 14.85
CA VAL A 151 -17.50 0.59 15.64
C VAL A 151 -18.88 0.52 14.98
N LYS A 152 -18.96 0.73 13.66
CA LYS A 152 -20.24 0.71 12.93
C LYS A 152 -20.86 -0.67 12.83
N ASP A 153 -20.05 -1.72 12.69
CA ASP A 153 -20.52 -3.10 12.62
C ASP A 153 -21.04 -3.65 13.96
N ASN A 154 -21.04 -2.87 15.05
CA ASN A 154 -21.27 -3.33 16.42
C ASN A 154 -20.38 -4.53 16.82
N LYS A 155 -19.28 -4.78 16.10
CA LYS A 155 -18.27 -5.81 16.38
C LYS A 155 -17.29 -5.37 17.47
N ILE A 156 -17.70 -4.43 18.32
CA ILE A 156 -16.93 -3.84 19.42
C ILE A 156 -16.85 -4.83 20.61
N ASN A 157 -16.48 -6.08 20.35
CA ASN A 157 -15.72 -6.78 21.36
C ASN A 157 -14.27 -6.29 21.22
N TYR A 158 -14.02 -5.10 21.78
CA TYR A 158 -12.74 -4.39 21.65
C TYR A 158 -11.54 -5.28 22.00
N LEU A 159 -11.70 -6.18 22.98
CA LEU A 159 -10.65 -7.12 23.36
C LEU A 159 -10.38 -8.18 22.30
N ASN A 160 -11.42 -8.74 21.68
CA ASN A 160 -11.25 -9.71 20.58
C ASN A 160 -10.70 -9.03 19.33
N ALA A 161 -11.21 -7.85 18.97
CA ALA A 161 -10.71 -7.10 17.81
C ALA A 161 -9.25 -6.67 17.97
N LEU A 162 -8.86 -6.17 19.16
CA LEU A 162 -7.47 -5.88 19.46
C LEU A 162 -6.60 -7.14 19.45
N ASN A 163 -7.11 -8.25 19.97
CA ASN A 163 -6.41 -9.53 19.91
C ASN A 163 -6.23 -9.97 18.46
N ASP A 164 -7.24 -9.86 17.59
CA ASP A 164 -7.12 -10.20 16.18
C ASP A 164 -6.14 -9.28 15.45
N ILE A 165 -6.20 -7.96 15.68
CA ILE A 165 -5.21 -7.00 15.16
C ILE A 165 -3.81 -7.38 15.63
N TYR A 166 -3.62 -7.67 16.91
CA TYR A 166 -2.31 -8.12 17.41
C TYR A 166 -1.88 -9.42 16.74
N GLN A 167 -2.74 -10.44 16.72
CA GLN A 167 -2.43 -11.77 16.20
C GLN A 167 -2.11 -11.74 14.70
N TYR A 168 -2.85 -10.98 13.90
CA TYR A 168 -2.74 -10.99 12.44
C TYR A 168 -1.90 -9.85 11.87
N SER A 169 -1.68 -8.77 12.62
CA SER A 169 -0.83 -7.65 12.16
C SER A 169 0.53 -7.63 12.85
N LEU A 170 0.61 -7.78 14.17
CA LEU A 170 1.83 -7.47 14.96
C LEU A 170 2.55 -8.68 15.57
N SER A 171 1.88 -9.82 15.69
CA SER A 171 2.42 -11.02 16.33
C SER A 171 3.67 -11.53 15.59
N PRO A 172 4.75 -11.92 16.29
CA PRO A 172 5.94 -12.44 15.65
C PRO A 172 5.72 -13.66 14.75
N SER A 173 4.68 -14.45 15.04
CA SER A 173 4.41 -15.72 14.36
C SER A 173 3.40 -15.63 13.21
N LYS A 174 2.52 -14.63 13.24
CA LYS A 174 1.33 -14.54 12.37
C LYS A 174 1.08 -13.13 11.83
N GLY A 175 1.80 -12.14 12.35
CA GLY A 175 1.63 -10.74 12.04
C GLY A 175 2.21 -10.37 10.68
N ILE A 176 1.38 -9.87 9.78
CA ILE A 176 1.81 -9.42 8.46
C ILE A 176 2.81 -8.28 8.57
N LEU A 177 2.57 -7.28 9.44
CA LEU A 177 3.48 -6.14 9.61
C LEU A 177 4.81 -6.56 10.24
N PHE A 178 4.78 -7.51 11.19
CA PHE A 178 6.01 -8.07 11.77
C PHE A 178 6.82 -8.83 10.70
N ALA A 179 6.16 -9.66 9.90
CA ALA A 179 6.81 -10.40 8.81
C ALA A 179 7.33 -9.48 7.69
N SER A 180 6.71 -8.32 7.49
CA SER A 180 7.15 -7.25 6.57
C SER A 180 8.27 -6.37 7.11
N PHE A 181 8.62 -6.48 8.39
CA PHE A 181 9.53 -5.54 9.03
C PHE A 181 10.89 -5.47 8.33
N SER A 182 11.48 -6.60 7.93
CA SER A 182 12.75 -6.59 7.19
C SER A 182 12.67 -5.81 5.88
N ASP A 183 11.55 -5.95 5.18
CA ASP A 183 11.34 -5.41 3.84
C ASP A 183 11.08 -3.91 3.93
N PHE A 184 10.28 -3.49 4.93
CA PHE A 184 10.07 -2.07 5.21
C PHE A 184 11.37 -1.33 5.54
N PHE A 185 12.31 -1.97 6.25
CA PHE A 185 13.61 -1.36 6.58
C PHE A 185 14.63 -1.46 5.45
N ALA A 186 14.45 -2.37 4.49
CA ALA A 186 15.32 -2.46 3.32
C ALA A 186 15.28 -1.16 2.50
N PHE A 187 14.11 -0.54 2.37
CA PHE A 187 13.95 0.74 1.67
C PHE A 187 14.82 1.86 2.24
N LEU A 188 15.13 1.84 3.53
CA LEU A 188 15.92 2.88 4.18
C LEU A 188 17.41 2.85 3.83
N LYS A 189 17.88 1.79 3.13
CA LYS A 189 19.29 1.68 2.73
C LYS A 189 19.60 2.66 1.58
N PRO A 190 20.77 3.33 1.59
CA PRO A 190 21.16 4.27 0.53
C PRO A 190 21.26 3.66 -0.88
N ASN A 191 21.63 2.38 -0.98
CA ASN A 191 21.79 1.70 -2.27
C ASN A 191 20.63 0.76 -2.59
N PHE A 192 19.48 0.94 -1.93
CA PHE A 192 18.32 0.09 -2.12
C PHE A 192 17.75 0.23 -3.53
N HIS A 193 17.53 -0.88 -4.22
CA HIS A 193 16.67 -0.96 -5.39
C HIS A 193 15.49 -1.92 -5.13
N PRO A 194 14.24 -1.58 -5.52
CA PRO A 194 13.08 -2.44 -5.27
C PRO A 194 13.17 -3.85 -5.85
N ASN A 195 13.92 -4.01 -6.96
CA ASN A 195 14.16 -5.30 -7.62
C ASN A 195 15.10 -6.23 -6.82
N GLU A 196 15.76 -5.74 -5.76
CA GLU A 196 16.47 -6.61 -4.81
C GLU A 196 15.49 -7.55 -4.06
N ILE A 197 14.21 -7.16 -3.98
CA ILE A 197 13.13 -7.97 -3.43
C ILE A 197 12.40 -8.63 -4.61
N ASP A 198 12.83 -9.84 -4.94
CA ASP A 198 12.27 -10.62 -6.04
C ASP A 198 10.86 -11.15 -5.70
N HIS A 199 9.92 -10.82 -6.58
CA HIS A 199 8.54 -11.27 -6.54
C HIS A 199 8.10 -11.94 -7.85
N GLU A 200 8.98 -12.16 -8.84
CA GLU A 200 8.60 -12.68 -10.16
C GLU A 200 7.92 -14.05 -10.06
N GLU A 201 8.52 -14.97 -9.30
CA GLU A 201 7.94 -16.31 -9.08
C GLU A 201 6.59 -16.22 -8.34
N LEU A 202 6.48 -15.34 -7.34
CA LEU A 202 5.24 -15.13 -6.60
C LEU A 202 4.12 -14.62 -7.52
N LEU A 203 4.43 -13.62 -8.35
CA LEU A 203 3.50 -13.05 -9.31
C LEU A 203 3.07 -14.09 -10.34
N ALA A 204 4.00 -14.88 -10.87
CA ALA A 204 3.71 -15.93 -11.85
C ALA A 204 2.70 -16.95 -11.29
N ILE A 205 2.93 -17.44 -10.08
CA ILE A 205 2.02 -18.39 -9.39
C ILE A 205 0.62 -17.81 -9.25
N TRP A 206 0.50 -16.55 -8.80
CA TRP A 206 -0.80 -15.96 -8.53
C TRP A 206 -1.55 -15.53 -9.79
N LYS A 207 -0.85 -15.01 -10.82
CA LYS A 207 -1.43 -14.73 -12.13
C LYS A 207 -2.04 -15.99 -12.76
N GLU A 208 -1.31 -17.11 -12.72
CA GLU A 208 -1.83 -18.40 -13.19
C GLU A 208 -3.07 -18.82 -12.39
N LYS A 209 -3.02 -18.69 -11.06
CA LYS A 209 -4.10 -19.12 -10.16
C LYS A 209 -5.41 -18.38 -10.43
N ILE A 210 -5.37 -17.08 -10.75
CA ILE A 210 -6.59 -16.31 -11.05
C ILE A 210 -6.88 -16.20 -12.56
N LYS A 211 -6.07 -16.86 -13.41
CA LYS A 211 -6.15 -16.81 -14.87
C LYS A 211 -6.20 -15.37 -15.39
N LEU A 212 -5.40 -14.49 -14.80
CA LEU A 212 -5.24 -13.13 -15.30
C LEU A 212 -4.56 -13.19 -16.66
N ASP A 213 -5.26 -12.77 -17.71
CA ASP A 213 -4.64 -12.60 -19.03
C ASP A 213 -4.02 -11.21 -19.11
N VAL A 214 -2.88 -11.07 -19.79
CA VAL A 214 -2.13 -9.80 -19.86
C VAL A 214 -2.95 -8.73 -20.60
N SER A 215 -3.91 -9.15 -21.43
CA SER A 215 -4.87 -8.27 -22.10
C SER A 215 -5.89 -7.60 -21.17
N ASP A 216 -6.09 -8.12 -19.97
CA ASP A 216 -7.02 -7.52 -18.99
C ASP A 216 -6.38 -6.32 -18.27
N LEU A 217 -5.07 -6.10 -18.45
CA LEU A 217 -4.29 -5.02 -17.84
C LEU A 217 -3.99 -3.85 -18.81
N THR A 218 -4.42 -3.93 -20.08
CA THR A 218 -4.11 -2.95 -21.16
C THR A 218 -5.37 -2.44 -21.86
#